data_AF-A0A2H6BEC8-F1
#
_entry.id   AF-A0A2H6BEC8-F1
#
_cell.length_a   1.000
_cell.length_b   1.000
_cell.length_c   1.000
_cell.angle_alpha   90.00
_cell.angle_beta   90.00
_cell.angle_gamma   90.00
#
_symmetry.space_group_name_H-M   'P 1'
#
loop_
_entity.id
_entity.type
_entity.pdbx_description
1 polymer ?
#
loop_
_entity_poly.entity_id
_entity_poly.type
_entity_poly.pdbx_seq_one_letter_code
_entity_poly.pdbx_strand_id
1 'polypeptide(L)'
;MKKMDKEIAALVEQLIEQHNSLITTLQDEALPEGRVREFVHRYNLNAANFREQLAYQTGAIEYYIGERSDRWQESERGQAYQAWHDELDNQPLDEIDMDDLDEFDPKGLQEIDTYEFPWSVEQFL
;
A
#
# COMPACT_ATOMS: atom_id res chain seq x y z
N MET A 1 -7.64 -15.95 -13.49
CA MET A 1 -6.65 -15.10 -12.80
C MET A 1 -5.25 -15.64 -13.06
N LYS A 2 -4.33 -14.84 -13.63
CA LYS A 2 -2.94 -15.29 -13.83
C LYS A 2 -2.30 -15.41 -12.45
N LYS A 3 -1.34 -16.32 -12.30
CA LYS A 3 -0.63 -16.57 -11.03
C LYS A 3 -0.03 -15.27 -10.45
N MET A 4 0.54 -14.44 -11.34
CA MET A 4 1.12 -13.14 -11.03
C MET A 4 0.15 -12.20 -10.31
N ASP A 5 -1.06 -12.00 -10.85
CA ASP A 5 -2.04 -11.07 -10.26
C ASP A 5 -2.38 -11.43 -8.80
N LYS A 6 -2.47 -12.73 -8.48
CA LYS A 6 -2.71 -13.22 -7.10
C LYS A 6 -1.55 -12.94 -6.16
N GLU A 7 -0.33 -13.11 -6.67
CA GLU A 7 0.89 -12.93 -5.87
C GLU A 7 1.09 -11.45 -5.53
N ILE A 8 0.80 -10.55 -6.47
CA ILE A 8 0.81 -9.11 -6.23
C ILE A 8 -0.27 -8.72 -5.21
N ALA A 9 -1.52 -9.20 -5.40
CA ALA A 9 -2.62 -8.93 -4.48
C ALA A 9 -2.29 -9.33 -3.04
N ALA A 10 -1.87 -10.58 -2.84
CA ALA A 10 -1.56 -11.12 -1.53
C ALA A 10 -0.38 -10.40 -0.86
N LEU A 11 0.61 -9.99 -1.65
CA LEU A 11 1.75 -9.23 -1.12
C LEU A 11 1.34 -7.82 -0.70
N VAL A 12 0.52 -7.14 -1.49
CA VAL A 12 -0.02 -5.81 -1.13
C VAL A 12 -0.89 -5.90 0.12
N GLU A 13 -1.81 -6.87 0.19
CA GLU A 13 -2.63 -7.12 1.39
C GLU A 13 -1.76 -7.33 2.63
N GLN A 14 -0.71 -8.16 2.53
CA GLN A 14 0.21 -8.41 3.64
C GLN A 14 0.95 -7.14 4.07
N LEU A 15 1.34 -6.28 3.13
CA LEU A 15 2.00 -5.02 3.44
C LEU A 15 1.05 -4.03 4.12
N ILE A 16 -0.21 -3.95 3.67
CA ILE A 16 -1.27 -3.15 4.30
C ILE A 16 -1.50 -3.61 5.74
N GLU A 17 -1.68 -4.92 5.96
CA GLU A 17 -1.88 -5.48 7.30
C GLU A 17 -0.72 -5.15 8.24
N GLN A 18 0.52 -5.28 7.75
CA GLN A 18 1.72 -4.95 8.54
C GLN A 18 1.79 -3.45 8.87
N HIS A 19 1.47 -2.59 7.90
CA HIS A 19 1.50 -1.15 8.08
C HIS A 19 0.42 -0.68 9.06
N ASN A 20 -0.83 -1.11 8.86
CA ASN A 20 -1.95 -0.76 9.73
C ASN A 20 -1.73 -1.29 11.15
N SER A 21 -1.16 -2.50 11.31
CA SER A 21 -0.81 -3.01 12.64
C SER A 21 0.17 -2.10 13.38
N LEU A 22 1.11 -1.45 12.69
CA LEU A 22 2.03 -0.48 13.30
C LEU A 22 1.33 0.83 13.64
N ILE A 23 0.41 1.29 12.80
CA ILE A 23 -0.44 2.46 13.07
C ILE A 23 -1.28 2.24 14.33
N THR A 24 -2.03 1.13 14.38
CA THR A 24 -2.84 0.79 15.55
C THR A 24 -1.99 0.71 16.81
N THR A 25 -0.78 0.16 16.71
CA THR A 25 0.15 0.09 17.84
C THR A 25 0.57 1.50 18.28
N LEU A 26 0.98 2.37 17.36
CA LEU A 26 1.36 3.75 17.67
C LEU A 26 0.20 4.56 18.27
N GLN A 27 -1.03 4.29 17.85
CA GLN A 27 -2.25 4.95 18.34
C GLN A 27 -2.73 4.43 19.69
N ASP A 28 -2.24 3.28 20.15
CA ASP A 28 -2.60 2.71 21.44
C ASP A 28 -2.01 3.57 22.58
N GLU A 29 -2.88 4.12 23.42
CA GLU A 29 -2.52 4.96 24.57
C GLU A 29 -1.70 4.20 25.64
N ALA A 30 -1.58 2.87 25.51
CA ALA A 30 -0.77 2.03 26.39
C ALA A 30 0.72 1.93 25.99
N LEU A 31 1.15 2.58 24.90
CA LEU A 31 2.54 2.48 24.46
C LEU A 31 3.48 3.09 25.50
N PRO A 32 4.45 2.35 26.06
CA PRO A 32 5.36 2.91 27.05
C PRO A 32 6.14 4.08 26.43
N GLU A 33 6.18 5.20 27.15
CA GLU A 33 6.85 6.45 26.73
C GLU A 33 8.29 6.22 26.24
N GLY A 34 8.99 5.24 26.84
CA GLY A 34 10.35 4.84 26.44
C GLY A 34 10.47 3.99 25.16
N ARG A 35 9.36 3.64 24.50
CA ARG A 35 9.34 2.80 23.29
C ARG A 35 8.76 3.46 22.04
N VAL A 36 8.19 4.66 22.16
CA VAL A 36 7.63 5.41 21.02
C VAL A 36 8.68 5.55 19.90
N ARG A 37 9.90 5.93 20.23
CA ARG A 37 11.02 6.06 19.27
C ARG A 37 11.32 4.77 18.51
N GLU A 38 11.26 3.63 19.19
CA GLU A 38 11.50 2.33 18.56
C GLU A 38 10.36 1.97 17.59
N PHE A 39 9.11 2.21 17.98
CA PHE A 39 7.96 1.93 17.14
C PHE A 39 7.87 2.87 15.94
N VAL A 40 8.15 4.16 16.12
CA VAL A 40 8.21 5.12 15.01
C VAL A 40 9.34 4.77 14.04
N HIS A 41 10.50 4.33 14.54
CA HIS A 41 11.56 3.83 13.65
C HIS A 41 11.11 2.60 12.84
N ARG A 42 10.41 1.64 13.46
CA ARG A 42 9.86 0.48 12.77
C ARG A 42 8.79 0.86 11.75
N TYR A 43 7.94 1.83 12.09
CA TYR A 43 6.93 2.39 11.20
C TYR A 43 7.58 3.00 9.96
N ASN A 44 8.54 3.91 10.12
CA ASN A 44 9.25 4.53 8.98
C ASN A 44 9.97 3.50 8.12
N LEU A 45 10.63 2.51 8.72
CA LEU A 45 11.29 1.43 7.99
C LEU A 45 10.28 0.58 7.21
N ASN A 46 9.14 0.27 7.81
CA ASN A 46 8.05 -0.43 7.15
C ASN A 46 7.46 0.39 6.00
N ALA A 47 7.18 1.68 6.21
CA ALA A 47 6.70 2.59 5.17
C ALA A 47 7.67 2.66 3.98
N ALA A 48 8.97 2.79 4.23
CA ALA A 48 9.99 2.80 3.19
C ALA A 48 10.04 1.48 2.39
N ASN A 49 10.02 0.33 3.08
CA ASN A 49 9.97 -0.98 2.42
C ASN A 49 8.66 -1.14 1.63
N PHE A 50 7.53 -0.70 2.18
CA PHE A 50 6.25 -0.75 1.48
C PHE A 50 6.31 0.09 0.19
N ARG A 51 6.83 1.32 0.23
CA ARG A 51 7.01 2.13 -0.97
C ARG A 51 7.90 1.46 -2.02
N GLU A 52 9.01 0.83 -1.62
CA GLU A 52 9.87 0.09 -2.55
C GLU A 52 9.14 -1.09 -3.20
N GLN A 53 8.38 -1.86 -2.41
CA GLN A 53 7.58 -2.96 -2.94
C GLN A 53 6.48 -2.47 -3.88
N LEU A 54 5.76 -1.40 -3.53
CA LEU A 54 4.73 -0.82 -4.39
C LEU A 54 5.33 -0.36 -5.72
N ALA A 55 6.44 0.37 -5.71
CA ALA A 55 7.12 0.83 -6.92
C ALA A 55 7.51 -0.34 -7.85
N TYR A 56 7.94 -1.47 -7.28
CA TYR A 56 8.22 -2.67 -8.06
C TYR A 56 6.94 -3.26 -8.69
N GLN A 57 5.84 -3.32 -7.94
CA GLN A 57 4.57 -3.85 -8.43
C GLN A 57 3.92 -2.94 -9.47
N THR A 58 3.89 -1.62 -9.24
CA THR A 58 3.36 -0.63 -10.18
C THR A 58 4.14 -0.68 -11.50
N GLY A 59 5.47 -0.76 -11.45
CA GLY A 59 6.28 -0.95 -12.65
C GLY A 59 5.96 -2.24 -13.43
N ALA A 60 5.64 -3.34 -12.74
CA ALA A 60 5.20 -4.58 -13.41
C ALA A 60 3.83 -4.42 -14.08
N ILE A 61 2.92 -3.65 -13.48
CA ILE A 61 1.61 -3.32 -14.02
C ILE A 61 1.74 -2.40 -15.24
N GLU A 62 2.51 -1.32 -15.13
CA GLU A 62 2.80 -0.39 -16.23
C GLU A 62 3.38 -1.13 -17.44
N TYR A 63 4.38 -1.98 -17.22
CA TYR A 63 4.95 -2.82 -18.27
C TYR A 63 3.89 -3.71 -18.92
N TYR A 64 3.05 -4.34 -18.11
CA TYR A 64 1.97 -5.18 -18.61
C TYR A 64 0.96 -4.40 -19.46
N ILE A 65 0.55 -3.20 -19.04
CA ILE A 65 -0.35 -2.31 -19.78
C ILE A 65 0.31 -1.87 -21.09
N GLY A 66 1.59 -1.47 -21.05
CA GLY A 66 2.36 -0.98 -22.20
C GLY A 66 2.52 -2.02 -23.32
N GLU A 67 2.57 -3.31 -22.99
CA GLU A 67 2.61 -4.41 -23.97
C GLU A 67 1.23 -4.72 -24.61
N ARG A 68 0.16 -4.06 -24.18
CA ARG A 68 -1.19 -4.24 -24.75
C ARG A 68 -1.46 -3.26 -25.87
N SER A 69 -2.39 -3.63 -26.75
CA SER A 69 -2.85 -2.74 -27.82
C SER A 69 -3.67 -1.58 -27.27
N ASP A 70 -3.68 -0.46 -27.98
CA ASP A 70 -4.49 0.73 -27.67
C ASP A 70 -5.96 0.35 -27.41
N ARG A 71 -6.55 -0.50 -28.27
CA ARG A 71 -7.93 -0.99 -28.11
C ARG A 71 -8.15 -1.74 -26.79
N TRP A 72 -7.14 -2.46 -26.29
CA TRP A 72 -7.25 -3.12 -24.99
C TRP A 72 -7.12 -2.11 -23.85
N GLN A 73 -6.19 -1.16 -23.96
CA GLN A 73 -6.01 -0.10 -22.95
C GLN A 73 -7.27 0.76 -22.81
N GLU A 74 -7.96 1.04 -23.91
CA GLU A 74 -9.23 1.77 -23.94
C GLU A 74 -10.43 0.95 -23.43
N SER A 75 -10.30 -0.37 -23.29
CA SER A 75 -11.39 -1.22 -22.80
C SER A 75 -11.61 -1.04 -21.29
N GLU A 76 -12.78 -1.44 -20.79
CA GLU A 76 -13.08 -1.48 -19.33
C GLU A 76 -11.98 -2.20 -18.56
N ARG A 77 -11.42 -3.25 -19.15
CA ARG A 77 -10.33 -4.02 -18.55
C ARG A 77 -9.01 -3.24 -18.50
N GLY A 78 -8.68 -2.48 -19.53
CA GLY A 78 -7.49 -1.63 -19.53
C GLY A 78 -7.61 -0.51 -18.50
N GLN A 79 -8.78 0.13 -18.45
CA GLN A 79 -9.10 1.17 -17.47
C GLN A 79 -9.05 0.63 -16.03
N ALA A 80 -9.53 -0.58 -15.78
CA ALA A 80 -9.44 -1.21 -14.45
C ALA A 80 -7.98 -1.48 -14.02
N TYR A 81 -7.10 -1.86 -14.95
CA TYR A 81 -5.67 -2.01 -14.65
C TYR A 81 -4.99 -0.66 -14.39
N GLN A 82 -5.39 0.41 -15.11
CA GLN A 82 -4.88 1.75 -14.87
C GLN A 82 -5.35 2.32 -13.53
N ALA A 83 -6.64 2.15 -13.19
CA ALA A 83 -7.16 2.56 -11.89
C ALA A 83 -6.43 1.83 -10.74
N TRP A 84 -6.19 0.53 -10.90
CA TRP A 84 -5.40 -0.25 -9.96
C TRP A 84 -3.97 0.25 -9.80
N HIS A 85 -3.30 0.55 -10.92
CA HIS A 85 -1.98 1.17 -10.90
C HIS A 85 -1.99 2.47 -10.08
N ASP A 86 -2.92 3.37 -10.39
CA ASP A 86 -2.98 4.69 -9.77
C ASP A 86 -3.31 4.61 -8.28
N GLU A 87 -4.19 3.70 -7.88
CA GLU A 87 -4.50 3.48 -6.47
C GLU A 87 -3.29 2.92 -5.70
N LEU A 88 -2.51 2.00 -6.29
CA LEU A 88 -1.29 1.51 -5.65
C LEU A 88 -0.19 2.57 -5.54
N ASP A 89 -0.09 3.48 -6.51
CA ASP A 89 0.94 4.51 -6.52
C ASP A 89 0.65 5.65 -5.52
N ASN A 90 -0.62 5.85 -5.14
CA ASN A 90 -1.08 6.94 -4.28
C ASN A 90 -1.35 6.53 -2.81
N GLN A 91 -0.71 5.47 -2.32
CA GLN A 91 -0.92 5.01 -0.94
C GLN A 91 -0.38 6.02 0.09
N PRO A 92 -1.12 6.34 1.17
CA PRO A 92 -0.73 7.29 2.21
C PRO A 92 0.33 6.70 3.16
N LEU A 93 1.51 6.44 2.60
CA LEU A 93 2.67 5.95 3.35
C LEU A 93 3.45 7.16 3.84
N ASP A 94 3.00 7.81 4.91
CA ASP A 94 3.72 8.94 5.49
C ASP A 94 4.94 8.46 6.31
N GLU A 95 5.96 9.32 6.41
CA GLU A 95 7.09 9.13 7.34
C GLU A 95 6.97 10.14 8.47
N ILE A 96 7.33 9.70 9.68
CA ILE A 96 7.37 10.57 10.86
C ILE A 96 8.78 11.09 11.03
N ASP A 97 8.95 12.40 11.19
CA ASP A 97 10.26 12.97 11.51
C ASP A 97 10.70 12.54 12.92
N MET A 98 11.90 11.98 13.00
CA MET A 98 12.48 11.50 14.26
C MET A 98 12.98 12.64 15.16
N ASP A 99 13.20 13.82 14.58
CA ASP A 99 13.63 15.02 15.30
C ASP A 99 12.44 15.73 15.98
N ASP A 100 11.22 15.58 15.44
CA ASP A 100 9.97 16.17 15.96
C ASP A 100 9.09 15.17 16.75
N LEU A 101 9.68 14.07 17.21
CA LEU A 101 8.96 12.97 17.85
C LEU A 101 8.22 13.37 19.14
N ASP A 102 8.73 14.37 19.85
CA ASP A 102 8.14 14.85 21.11
C ASP A 102 6.81 15.60 20.87
N GLU A 103 6.57 16.08 19.64
CA GLU A 103 5.35 16.78 19.21
C GLU A 103 4.43 15.88 18.35
N PHE A 104 4.87 14.65 18.06
CA PHE A 104 4.14 13.71 17.22
C PHE A 104 2.86 13.20 17.92
N ASP A 105 1.71 13.43 17.29
CA ASP A 105 0.43 12.84 17.68
C ASP A 105 0.09 11.62 16.80
N PRO A 106 0.22 10.39 17.31
CA PRO A 106 -0.09 9.19 16.53
C PRO A 106 -1.56 9.10 16.12
N LYS A 107 -2.47 9.81 16.78
CA LYS A 107 -3.90 9.84 16.41
C LYS A 107 -4.15 10.46 15.03
N GLY A 108 -3.16 11.17 14.47
CA GLY A 108 -3.21 11.71 13.12
C GLY A 108 -2.88 10.73 12.01
N LEU A 109 -2.30 9.55 12.31
CA LEU A 109 -1.95 8.55 11.31
C LEU A 109 -3.21 7.93 10.67
N GLN A 110 -3.18 7.76 9.34
CA GLN A 110 -4.27 7.16 8.58
C GLN A 110 -3.93 5.72 8.20
N GLU A 111 -4.83 4.80 8.55
CA GLU A 111 -4.76 3.43 8.04
C GLU A 111 -5.01 3.40 6.54
N ILE A 112 -4.39 2.42 5.89
CA ILE A 112 -4.65 2.12 4.48
C ILE A 112 -5.88 1.22 4.41
N ASP A 113 -6.91 1.65 3.69
CA ASP A 113 -8.11 0.83 3.47
C ASP A 113 -7.75 -0.49 2.77
N THR A 114 -8.38 -1.58 3.21
CA THR A 114 -8.25 -2.87 2.55
C THR A 114 -8.64 -2.79 1.09
N TYR A 115 -7.82 -3.43 0.25
CA TYR A 115 -7.85 -3.29 -1.19
C TYR A 115 -8.72 -4.38 -1.84
N GLU A 116 -9.74 -4.02 -2.61
CA GLU A 116 -10.43 -4.98 -3.47
C GLU A 116 -9.78 -4.99 -4.85
N PHE A 117 -9.11 -6.10 -5.17
CA PHE A 117 -8.54 -6.30 -6.50
C PHE A 117 -9.64 -6.16 -7.57
N PRO A 118 -9.40 -5.48 -8.71
CA PRO A 118 -10.45 -5.19 -9.71
C PRO A 118 -11.12 -6.42 -10.35
N TRP A 119 -10.66 -7.64 -10.02
CA TRP A 119 -11.17 -8.92 -10.51
C TRP A 119 -11.69 -9.84 -9.40
N SER A 120 -11.74 -9.38 -8.14
CA SER A 120 -12.42 -10.11 -7.04
C SER A 120 -13.92 -10.22 -7.29
N VAL A 121 -14.47 -9.36 -8.16
CA VAL A 121 -15.81 -9.49 -8.70
C VAL A 121 -15.75 -10.40 -9.94
N GLU A 122 -16.35 -11.58 -9.85
CA GLU A 122 -16.53 -12.56 -10.93
C GLU A 122 -17.34 -12.04 -12.16
N GLN A 123 -17.37 -10.74 -12.46
CA GLN A 123 -18.38 -10.14 -13.34
C GLN A 123 -17.98 -9.91 -14.80
N PHE A 124 -16.78 -10.33 -15.24
CA PHE A 124 -16.38 -10.16 -16.64
C PHE A 124 -15.92 -11.46 -17.32
N LEU A 125 -16.57 -12.58 -16.98
CA LEU A 125 -16.53 -13.83 -17.76
C LEU A 125 -17.89 -14.11 -18.41
#